data_AF-A0A963QBX6-F1
#
_entry.id   AF-A0A963QBX6-F1
#
_cell.length_a   1.000
_cell.length_b   1.000
_cell.length_c   1.000
_cell.angle_alpha   90.00
_cell.angle_beta   90.00
_cell.angle_gamma   90.00
#
_symmetry.space_group_name_H-M   'P 1'
#
loop_
_entity.id
_entity.type
_entity.pdbx_description
1 polymer ?
#
loop_
_entity_poly.entity_id
_entity_poly.type
_entity_poly.pdbx_seq_one_letter_code
_entity_poly.pdbx_strand_id
1 'polypeptide(L)'
;MFSGLDLAFDAEKLQLEPDAMRLAARTVVLLAKGASAGNRFDAKAELGSLALDGATRRVAADRVVLTASGTRQDDPFTLSLNAPRLNLSPEAASGETITGAVTLTGRQKLDARFALAGVSGNARSFAISSITLDYDAASADSAAVGRVSTALAGNLDTRVFELTQIDGTVKIDNPGIPARTVTLPMQGRVRADLGKGSLTADLRTRFDDSTIEARLAMPTLAPPSYDFDVTIDTLDADRYRSTAPTGATASGSAPAATGSESTIDLSALKDLRASGHLRIGALKVGNVRLSQLDLTLNAADGKLQLDPIKAGLYGGSMQAAAGVDANRNAYRLKTTLSGVQVG
;
A
#
# COMPACT_ATOMS: atom_id res chain seq x y z
N MET A 1 -24.43 -2.40 -12.97
CA MET A 1 -24.94 -1.89 -14.26
C MET A 1 -24.97 -0.37 -14.17
N PHE A 2 -24.33 0.33 -15.10
CA PHE A 2 -24.49 1.78 -15.24
C PHE A 2 -25.90 2.05 -15.79
N SER A 3 -26.66 2.93 -15.16
CA SER A 3 -27.93 3.41 -15.69
C SER A 3 -27.73 4.83 -16.23
N GLY A 4 -28.27 5.10 -17.43
CA GLY A 4 -28.24 6.43 -18.03
C GLY A 4 -26.83 6.94 -18.40
N LEU A 5 -25.98 6.08 -18.96
CA LEU A 5 -24.71 6.51 -19.54
C LEU A 5 -24.97 7.27 -20.85
N ASP A 6 -24.65 8.55 -20.86
CA ASP A 6 -24.68 9.41 -22.04
C ASP A 6 -23.25 9.72 -22.48
N LEU A 7 -22.97 9.57 -23.77
CA LEU A 7 -21.65 9.75 -24.37
C LEU A 7 -21.77 10.68 -25.57
N ALA A 8 -20.97 11.75 -25.58
CA ALA A 8 -20.85 12.63 -26.73
C ALA A 8 -19.38 12.74 -27.15
N PHE A 9 -19.16 12.84 -28.45
CA PHE A 9 -17.85 12.96 -29.06
C PHE A 9 -17.88 14.07 -30.12
N ASP A 10 -16.88 14.94 -30.09
CA ASP A 10 -16.65 15.98 -31.08
C ASP A 10 -15.15 16.06 -31.40
N ALA A 11 -14.79 16.33 -32.65
CA ALA A 11 -13.40 16.49 -33.07
C ALA A 11 -13.30 17.35 -34.33
N GLU A 12 -12.31 18.24 -34.36
CA GLU A 12 -11.98 19.03 -35.54
C GLU A 12 -10.95 18.31 -36.42
N LYS A 13 -11.08 18.46 -37.75
CA LYS A 13 -10.11 17.95 -38.73
C LYS A 13 -9.77 16.46 -38.54
N LEU A 14 -10.78 15.65 -38.22
CA LEU A 14 -10.62 14.20 -38.12
C LEU A 14 -10.25 13.63 -39.50
N GLN A 15 -9.09 12.98 -39.55
CA GLN A 15 -8.54 12.30 -40.71
C GLN A 15 -8.37 10.83 -40.36
N LEU A 16 -8.94 9.97 -41.20
CA LEU A 16 -8.88 8.53 -41.08
C LEU A 16 -8.28 7.99 -42.38
N GLU A 17 -7.15 7.30 -42.28
CA GLU A 17 -6.53 6.59 -43.39
C GLU A 17 -6.45 5.10 -43.01
N PRO A 18 -7.54 4.33 -43.22
CA PRO A 18 -7.59 2.93 -42.78
C PRO A 18 -6.51 2.06 -43.40
N ASP A 19 -6.23 2.25 -44.70
CA ASP A 19 -5.21 1.50 -45.43
C ASP A 19 -3.79 1.75 -44.90
N ALA A 20 -3.54 2.96 -44.39
CA ALA A 20 -2.28 3.34 -43.75
C ALA A 20 -2.28 3.08 -42.23
N MET A 21 -3.41 2.61 -41.68
CA MET A 21 -3.65 2.47 -40.24
C MET A 21 -3.39 3.77 -39.45
N ARG A 22 -3.78 4.92 -40.01
CA ARG A 22 -3.54 6.23 -39.41
C ARG A 22 -4.84 6.92 -39.01
N LEU A 23 -4.79 7.61 -37.87
CA LEU A 23 -5.82 8.50 -37.38
C LEU A 23 -5.16 9.79 -36.90
N ALA A 24 -5.66 10.92 -37.35
CA ALA A 24 -5.27 12.23 -36.82
C ALA A 24 -6.51 13.07 -36.52
N ALA A 25 -6.52 13.77 -35.40
CA ALA A 25 -7.59 14.67 -35.01
C ALA A 25 -7.02 15.88 -34.26
N ARG A 26 -7.74 17.00 -34.30
CA ARG A 26 -7.47 18.19 -33.50
C ARG A 26 -8.69 18.53 -32.66
N THR A 27 -8.46 19.21 -31.54
CA THR A 27 -9.55 19.70 -30.68
C THR A 27 -10.57 18.59 -30.39
N VAL A 28 -10.09 17.45 -29.87
CA VAL A 28 -10.94 16.30 -29.57
C VAL A 28 -11.60 16.54 -28.22
N VAL A 29 -12.93 16.44 -28.16
CA VAL A 29 -13.70 16.55 -26.94
C VAL A 29 -14.56 15.31 -26.78
N LEU A 30 -14.46 14.65 -25.61
CA LEU A 30 -15.34 13.57 -25.22
C LEU A 30 -16.06 13.98 -23.94
N LEU A 31 -17.37 13.75 -23.90
CA LEU A 31 -18.21 13.95 -22.72
C LEU A 31 -18.82 12.63 -22.33
N ALA A 32 -18.81 12.33 -21.04
CA ALA A 32 -19.45 11.16 -20.49
C ALA A 32 -20.24 11.54 -19.23
N LYS A 33 -21.51 11.19 -19.18
CA LYS A 33 -22.35 11.40 -18.00
C LYS A 33 -22.98 10.09 -17.61
N GLY A 34 -23.03 9.77 -16.32
CA GLY A 34 -23.63 8.51 -15.91
C GLY A 34 -23.91 8.39 -14.43
N ALA A 35 -24.69 7.37 -14.08
CA ALA A 35 -24.96 7.00 -12.70
C ALA A 35 -24.74 5.50 -12.48
N SER A 36 -24.26 5.13 -11.30
CA SER A 36 -24.08 3.75 -10.89
C SER A 36 -24.05 3.62 -9.37
N ALA A 37 -24.88 2.74 -8.81
CA ALA A 37 -24.87 2.37 -7.39
C ALA A 37 -24.83 3.56 -6.41
N GLY A 38 -25.69 4.56 -6.61
CA GLY A 38 -25.75 5.77 -5.76
C GLY A 38 -24.67 6.82 -6.04
N ASN A 39 -23.87 6.63 -7.10
CA ASN A 39 -22.89 7.60 -7.56
C ASN A 39 -23.34 8.24 -8.87
N ARG A 40 -23.03 9.52 -9.05
CA ARG A 40 -23.22 10.25 -10.31
C ARG A 40 -21.90 10.85 -10.75
N PHE A 41 -21.68 10.94 -12.06
CA PHE A 41 -20.51 11.61 -12.60
C PHE A 41 -20.83 12.30 -13.92
N ASP A 42 -20.16 13.42 -14.14
CA ASP A 42 -19.97 14.11 -15.39
C ASP A 42 -18.45 14.13 -15.64
N ALA A 43 -18.01 13.66 -16.80
CA ALA A 43 -16.61 13.61 -17.19
C ALA A 43 -16.42 14.27 -18.56
N LYS A 44 -15.27 14.90 -18.73
CA LYS A 44 -14.85 15.57 -19.95
C LYS A 44 -13.39 15.20 -20.23
N ALA A 45 -13.10 14.81 -21.46
CA ALA A 45 -11.75 14.65 -21.96
C ALA A 45 -11.55 15.63 -23.12
N GLU A 46 -10.48 16.41 -23.07
CA GLU A 46 -10.07 17.33 -24.12
C GLU A 46 -8.65 17.00 -24.55
N LEU A 47 -8.43 16.93 -25.86
CA LEU A 47 -7.09 16.79 -26.45
C LEU A 47 -6.92 17.90 -27.49
N GLY A 48 -5.81 18.64 -27.41
CA GLY A 48 -5.46 19.60 -28.45
C GLY A 48 -5.17 18.92 -29.80
N SER A 49 -4.52 17.76 -29.74
CA SER A 49 -4.26 16.91 -30.90
C SER A 49 -4.22 15.44 -30.48
N LEU A 50 -4.55 14.55 -31.41
CA LEU A 50 -4.34 13.12 -31.30
C LEU A 50 -3.85 12.59 -32.64
N ALA A 51 -2.73 11.88 -32.65
CA ALA A 51 -2.21 11.19 -33.81
C ALA A 51 -1.86 9.74 -33.44
N LEU A 52 -2.44 8.80 -34.17
CA LEU A 52 -2.19 7.36 -34.07
C LEU A 52 -1.66 6.88 -35.41
N ASP A 53 -0.53 6.20 -35.40
CA ASP A 53 0.04 5.52 -36.57
C ASP A 53 0.26 4.05 -36.20
N GLY A 54 -0.66 3.20 -36.64
CA GLY A 54 -0.64 1.76 -36.34
C GLY A 54 0.50 1.02 -37.04
N ALA A 55 0.91 1.48 -38.23
CA ALA A 55 2.00 0.87 -38.99
C ALA A 55 3.35 1.03 -38.27
N THR A 56 3.58 2.18 -37.65
CA THR A 56 4.80 2.49 -36.88
C THR A 56 4.62 2.38 -35.38
N ARG A 57 3.42 2.00 -34.91
CA ARG A 57 3.02 1.91 -33.50
C ARG A 57 3.31 3.20 -32.72
N ARG A 58 3.04 4.34 -33.34
CA ARG A 58 3.24 5.66 -32.73
C ARG A 58 1.93 6.23 -32.21
N VAL A 59 2.00 6.84 -31.04
CA VAL A 59 0.91 7.57 -30.40
C VAL A 59 1.46 8.91 -29.96
N ALA A 60 0.88 9.99 -30.46
CA ALA A 60 1.18 11.35 -30.02
C ALA A 60 -0.11 12.05 -29.62
N ALA A 61 -0.08 12.73 -28.48
CA ALA A 61 -1.18 13.54 -28.00
C ALA A 61 -0.65 14.81 -27.34
N ASP A 62 -1.26 15.95 -27.65
CA ASP A 62 -0.94 17.23 -27.04
C ASP A 62 -2.15 17.76 -26.25
N ARG A 63 -1.87 18.45 -25.15
CA ARG A 63 -2.86 19.10 -24.26
C ARG A 63 -4.00 18.17 -23.87
N VAL A 64 -3.66 17.01 -23.30
CA VAL A 64 -4.66 16.07 -22.78
C VAL A 64 -5.12 16.57 -21.41
N VAL A 65 -6.38 16.97 -21.31
CA VAL A 65 -7.02 17.41 -20.07
C VAL A 65 -8.22 16.52 -19.82
N LEU A 66 -8.23 15.82 -18.70
CA LEU A 66 -9.37 15.05 -18.23
C LEU A 66 -9.92 15.73 -16.98
N THR A 67 -11.23 15.93 -16.93
CA THR A 67 -11.93 16.37 -15.72
C THR A 67 -13.10 15.46 -15.47
N ALA A 68 -13.40 15.21 -14.21
CA ALA A 68 -14.63 14.56 -13.79
C ALA A 68 -15.15 15.19 -12.50
N SER A 69 -16.46 15.26 -12.35
CA SER A 69 -17.11 15.76 -11.14
C SER A 69 -18.40 15.01 -10.90
N GLY A 70 -18.85 14.94 -9.66
CA GLY A 70 -20.13 14.31 -9.36
C GLY A 70 -20.30 14.06 -7.87
N THR A 71 -21.07 13.02 -7.53
CA THR A 71 -21.31 12.61 -6.14
C THR A 71 -21.03 11.13 -5.96
N ARG A 72 -20.38 10.79 -4.86
CA ARG A 72 -20.13 9.42 -4.42
C ARG A 72 -20.85 9.20 -3.10
N GLN A 73 -21.96 8.45 -3.08
CA GLN A 73 -22.80 8.28 -1.88
C GLN A 73 -23.11 9.63 -1.20
N ASP A 74 -23.58 10.59 -1.99
CA ASP A 74 -23.87 11.99 -1.64
C ASP A 74 -22.66 12.90 -1.34
N ASP A 75 -21.45 12.35 -1.20
CA ASP A 75 -20.23 13.12 -0.99
C ASP A 75 -19.73 13.67 -2.35
N PRO A 76 -19.69 15.00 -2.59
CA PRO A 76 -19.26 15.55 -3.87
C PRO A 76 -17.78 15.30 -4.12
N PHE A 77 -17.43 14.95 -5.36
CA PHE A 77 -16.05 14.76 -5.77
C PHE A 77 -15.71 15.53 -7.04
N THR A 78 -14.42 15.83 -7.21
CA THR A 78 -13.80 16.28 -8.45
C THR A 78 -12.53 15.48 -8.72
N LEU A 79 -12.20 15.30 -9.98
CA LEU A 79 -10.97 14.71 -10.47
C LEU A 79 -10.48 15.53 -11.65
N SER A 80 -9.18 15.78 -11.71
CA SER A 80 -8.53 16.37 -12.88
C SER A 80 -7.23 15.63 -13.19
N LEU A 81 -6.90 15.56 -14.48
CA LEU A 81 -5.63 15.09 -14.99
C LEU A 81 -5.23 16.00 -16.16
N ASN A 82 -3.97 16.40 -16.19
CA ASN A 82 -3.38 17.19 -17.26
C ASN A 82 -2.07 16.53 -17.69
N ALA A 83 -2.03 16.08 -18.94
CA ALA A 83 -0.83 15.62 -19.62
C ALA A 83 -0.55 16.55 -20.81
N PRO A 84 0.38 17.52 -20.68
CA PRO A 84 0.62 18.55 -21.69
C PRO A 84 1.09 17.97 -23.03
N ARG A 85 1.91 16.93 -22.97
CA ARG A 85 2.44 16.27 -24.15
C ARG A 85 2.80 14.82 -23.85
N LEU A 86 2.40 13.93 -24.75
CA LEU A 86 2.73 12.51 -24.72
C LEU A 86 3.17 12.07 -26.11
N ASN A 87 4.32 11.41 -26.19
CA ASN A 87 4.81 10.81 -27.43
C ASN A 87 5.38 9.43 -27.14
N LEU A 88 4.74 8.42 -27.72
CA LEU A 88 5.07 7.01 -27.55
C LEU A 88 5.36 6.42 -28.93
N SER A 89 6.45 5.68 -29.02
CA SER A 89 6.90 4.96 -30.20
C SER A 89 7.67 3.71 -29.76
N PRO A 90 7.94 2.76 -30.68
CA PRO A 90 8.79 1.62 -30.38
C PRO A 90 10.19 2.01 -29.88
N GLU A 91 10.74 3.11 -30.41
CA GLU A 91 12.11 3.55 -30.11
C GLU A 91 12.19 4.49 -28.91
N ALA A 92 11.13 5.23 -28.62
CA ALA A 92 11.13 6.28 -27.62
C ALA A 92 9.75 6.48 -26.97
N ALA A 93 9.73 6.62 -25.66
CA ALA A 93 8.62 7.16 -24.87
C ALA A 93 9.08 8.46 -24.22
N SER A 94 8.31 9.52 -24.37
CA SER A 94 8.59 10.84 -23.79
C SER A 94 7.30 11.58 -23.46
N GLY A 95 7.37 12.45 -22.48
CA GLY A 95 6.25 13.30 -22.10
C GLY A 95 6.67 14.43 -21.19
N GLU A 96 5.89 15.50 -21.20
CA GLU A 96 5.99 16.56 -20.20
C GLU A 96 5.33 16.10 -18.88
N THR A 97 5.54 16.87 -17.81
CA THR A 97 5.01 16.53 -16.48
C THR A 97 3.50 16.36 -16.53
N ILE A 98 3.03 15.18 -16.17
CA ILE A 98 1.62 14.87 -16.01
C ILE A 98 1.24 15.24 -14.58
N THR A 99 0.17 16.00 -14.40
CA THR A 99 -0.35 16.36 -13.08
C THR A 99 -1.79 15.92 -12.95
N GLY A 100 -2.26 15.75 -11.73
CA GLY A 100 -3.68 15.57 -11.48
C GLY A 100 -4.04 15.84 -10.05
N ALA A 101 -5.35 15.98 -9.81
CA ALA A 101 -5.90 16.22 -8.50
C ALA A 101 -7.19 15.44 -8.31
N VAL A 102 -7.46 15.06 -7.07
CA VAL A 102 -8.73 14.46 -6.65
C VAL A 102 -9.19 15.21 -5.41
N THR A 103 -10.43 15.67 -5.41
CA THR A 103 -11.06 16.23 -4.23
C THR A 103 -12.31 15.44 -3.90
N LEU A 104 -12.48 15.07 -2.64
CA LEU A 104 -13.73 14.56 -2.07
C LEU A 104 -14.14 15.49 -0.94
N THR A 105 -15.40 15.88 -0.93
CA THR A 105 -16.00 16.74 0.10
C THR A 105 -17.17 15.99 0.72
N GLY A 106 -17.49 16.28 1.99
CA GLY A 106 -18.58 15.61 2.71
C GLY A 106 -18.09 14.88 3.95
N ARG A 107 -18.60 13.67 4.20
CA ARG A 107 -18.30 12.88 5.43
C ARG A 107 -16.84 12.49 5.53
N GLN A 108 -16.22 12.21 4.39
CA GLN A 108 -14.78 12.04 4.26
C GLN A 108 -14.26 13.08 3.28
N LYS A 109 -13.34 13.90 3.76
CA LYS A 109 -12.63 14.88 2.96
C LYS A 109 -11.34 14.28 2.46
N LEU A 110 -11.01 14.56 1.20
CA LEU A 110 -9.73 14.25 0.59
C LEU A 110 -9.39 15.38 -0.37
N ASP A 111 -8.19 15.93 -0.27
CA ASP A 111 -7.54 16.71 -1.32
C ASP A 111 -6.23 15.97 -1.62
N ALA A 112 -6.13 15.38 -2.80
CA ALA A 112 -4.93 14.69 -3.26
C ALA A 112 -4.44 15.32 -4.56
N ARG A 113 -3.13 15.54 -4.68
CA ARG A 113 -2.47 16.01 -5.90
C ARG A 113 -1.35 15.04 -6.25
N PHE A 114 -1.23 14.69 -7.52
CA PHE A 114 -0.15 13.86 -8.00
C PHE A 114 0.57 14.50 -9.18
N ALA A 115 1.86 14.17 -9.35
CA ALA A 115 2.63 14.55 -10.52
C ALA A 115 3.55 13.41 -10.95
N LEU A 116 3.70 13.22 -12.27
CA LEU A 116 4.61 12.27 -12.89
C LEU A 116 5.52 13.04 -13.84
N ALA A 117 6.82 13.01 -13.63
CA ALA A 117 7.80 13.76 -14.42
C ALA A 117 8.95 12.87 -14.89
N GLY A 118 9.55 13.25 -16.02
CA GLY A 118 10.72 12.56 -16.59
C GLY A 118 10.39 11.15 -17.08
N VAL A 119 9.29 11.02 -17.84
CA VAL A 119 8.97 9.79 -18.57
C VAL A 119 9.99 9.60 -19.68
N SER A 120 10.61 8.43 -19.72
CA SER A 120 11.64 8.07 -20.69
C SER A 120 11.63 6.58 -20.99
N GLY A 121 12.32 6.17 -22.06
CA GLY A 121 12.49 4.77 -22.42
C GLY A 121 11.98 4.46 -23.82
N ASN A 122 11.57 3.22 -24.04
CA ASN A 122 11.13 2.66 -25.32
C ASN A 122 10.15 1.49 -25.08
N ALA A 123 9.79 0.74 -26.13
CA ALA A 123 8.83 -0.36 -26.02
C ALA A 123 9.30 -1.56 -25.15
N ARG A 124 10.59 -1.63 -24.78
CA ARG A 124 11.15 -2.71 -23.95
C ARG A 124 11.38 -2.27 -22.51
N SER A 125 11.82 -1.04 -22.30
CA SER A 125 12.14 -0.53 -20.97
C SER A 125 11.71 0.92 -20.82
N PHE A 126 11.16 1.27 -19.66
CA PHE A 126 10.72 2.63 -19.36
C PHE A 126 11.17 3.05 -17.97
N ALA A 127 11.23 4.37 -17.77
CA ALA A 127 11.46 4.98 -16.47
C ALA A 127 10.60 6.23 -16.31
N ILE A 128 10.18 6.48 -15.08
CA ILE A 128 9.54 7.71 -14.61
C ILE A 128 10.40 8.22 -13.47
N SER A 129 11.07 9.35 -13.72
CA SER A 129 12.10 9.88 -12.82
C SER A 129 11.52 10.38 -11.49
N SER A 130 10.26 10.83 -11.49
CA SER A 130 9.56 11.30 -10.29
C SER A 130 8.07 11.04 -10.39
N ILE A 131 7.51 10.44 -9.35
CA ILE A 131 6.08 10.27 -9.10
C ILE A 131 5.84 10.81 -7.69
N THR A 132 5.11 11.92 -7.58
CA THR A 132 4.77 12.53 -6.29
C THR A 132 3.29 12.41 -6.02
N LEU A 133 2.92 12.18 -4.76
CA LEU A 133 1.56 12.23 -4.24
C LEU A 133 1.56 13.06 -2.97
N ASP A 134 0.84 14.17 -3.00
CA ASP A 134 0.46 14.96 -1.84
C ASP A 134 -0.98 14.63 -1.49
N TYR A 135 -1.30 14.47 -0.22
CA TYR A 135 -2.68 14.29 0.21
C TYR A 135 -2.97 14.94 1.57
N ASP A 136 -4.20 15.41 1.72
CA ASP A 136 -4.81 15.88 2.96
C ASP A 136 -6.19 15.21 3.05
N ALA A 137 -6.35 14.34 4.02
CA ALA A 137 -7.56 13.57 4.24
C ALA A 137 -8.09 13.83 5.65
N ALA A 138 -9.41 13.94 5.78
CA ALA A 138 -10.05 14.10 7.09
C ALA A 138 -11.39 13.35 7.16
N SER A 139 -11.68 12.83 8.34
CA SER A 139 -12.96 12.23 8.72
C SER A 139 -13.41 12.82 10.07
N ALA A 140 -14.47 12.29 10.66
CA ALA A 140 -15.00 12.77 11.94
C ALA A 140 -13.97 12.70 13.08
N ASP A 141 -13.19 11.60 13.14
CA ASP A 141 -12.30 11.29 14.26
C ASP A 141 -10.81 11.29 13.88
N SER A 142 -10.47 11.54 12.63
CA SER A 142 -9.06 11.47 12.19
C SER A 142 -8.75 12.39 11.03
N ALA A 143 -7.54 12.89 10.99
CA ALA A 143 -6.98 13.57 9.84
C ALA A 143 -5.61 12.99 9.49
N ALA A 144 -5.25 13.02 8.21
CA ALA A 144 -3.96 12.59 7.74
C ALA A 144 -3.48 13.51 6.62
N VAL A 145 -2.28 14.06 6.76
CA VAL A 145 -1.62 14.85 5.72
C VAL A 145 -0.31 14.16 5.39
N GLY A 146 -0.02 13.97 4.11
CA GLY A 146 1.21 13.32 3.73
C GLY A 146 1.71 13.70 2.34
N ARG A 147 2.99 13.40 2.14
CA ARG A 147 3.65 13.44 0.84
C ARG A 147 4.40 12.14 0.65
N VAL A 148 4.31 11.58 -0.55
CA VAL A 148 5.10 10.43 -0.99
C VAL A 148 5.73 10.77 -2.34
N SER A 149 6.99 10.42 -2.51
CA SER A 149 7.75 10.56 -3.75
C SER A 149 8.39 9.23 -4.07
N THR A 150 8.35 8.83 -5.34
CA THR A 150 9.00 7.61 -5.81
C THR A 150 9.49 7.77 -7.24
N ALA A 151 10.37 6.88 -7.68
CA ALA A 151 10.76 6.74 -9.08
C ALA A 151 10.47 5.30 -9.52
N LEU A 152 9.95 5.15 -10.74
CA LEU A 152 9.55 3.86 -11.29
C LEU A 152 10.44 3.52 -12.48
N ALA A 153 10.95 2.29 -12.51
CA ALA A 153 11.61 1.73 -13.68
C ALA A 153 10.99 0.37 -14.02
N GLY A 154 10.92 0.05 -15.31
CA GLY A 154 10.35 -1.22 -15.76
C GLY A 154 11.04 -1.75 -17.01
N ASN A 155 11.18 -3.06 -17.08
CA ASN A 155 11.60 -3.79 -18.26
C ASN A 155 10.53 -4.83 -18.60
N LEU A 156 9.91 -4.68 -19.76
CA LEU A 156 8.82 -5.50 -20.28
C LEU A 156 9.30 -6.85 -20.81
N ASP A 157 10.56 -6.94 -21.29
CA ASP A 157 11.15 -8.20 -21.76
C ASP A 157 11.43 -9.13 -20.58
N THR A 158 12.09 -8.61 -19.53
CA THR A 158 12.39 -9.38 -18.30
C THR A 158 11.22 -9.39 -17.32
N ARG A 159 10.18 -8.58 -17.56
CA ARG A 159 9.01 -8.38 -16.69
C ARG A 159 9.40 -7.97 -15.27
N VAL A 160 10.41 -7.10 -15.17
CA VAL A 160 10.91 -6.57 -13.88
C VAL A 160 10.43 -5.13 -13.73
N PHE A 161 9.90 -4.79 -12.57
CA PHE A 161 9.41 -3.46 -12.22
C PHE A 161 9.95 -3.05 -10.86
N GLU A 162 10.40 -1.80 -10.73
CA GLU A 162 11.09 -1.31 -9.56
C GLU A 162 10.61 0.08 -9.17
N LEU A 163 10.20 0.24 -7.91
CA LEU A 163 10.18 1.51 -7.22
C LEU A 163 11.57 1.71 -6.61
N THR A 164 12.44 2.42 -7.31
CA THR A 164 13.89 2.45 -6.99
C THR A 164 14.18 3.20 -5.70
N GLN A 165 13.31 4.16 -5.37
CA GLN A 165 13.29 4.91 -4.13
C GLN A 165 11.85 5.26 -3.80
N ILE A 166 11.49 5.18 -2.53
CA ILE A 166 10.23 5.64 -1.96
C ILE A 166 10.65 6.51 -0.79
N ASP A 167 10.23 7.77 -0.78
CA ASP A 167 10.41 8.69 0.32
C ASP A 167 9.05 9.28 0.65
N GLY A 168 8.66 9.27 1.91
CA GLY A 168 7.40 9.83 2.32
C GLY A 168 7.37 10.29 3.76
N THR A 169 6.42 11.16 4.04
CA THR A 169 6.10 11.59 5.39
C THR A 169 4.59 11.64 5.51
N VAL A 170 4.06 10.96 6.53
CA VAL A 170 2.63 10.95 6.84
C VAL A 170 2.42 11.44 8.26
N LYS A 171 1.65 12.51 8.42
CA LYS A 171 1.21 13.04 9.71
C LYS A 171 -0.23 12.61 9.93
N ILE A 172 -0.49 11.87 11.01
CA ILE A 172 -1.82 11.39 11.39
C ILE A 172 -2.22 12.10 12.67
N ASP A 173 -3.41 12.71 12.70
CA ASP A 173 -4.09 13.19 13.91
C ASP A 173 -5.26 12.25 14.21
N ASN A 174 -5.26 11.65 15.39
CA ASN A 174 -6.31 10.76 15.87
C ASN A 174 -6.34 10.78 17.41
N PRO A 175 -7.50 11.05 18.05
CA PRO A 175 -7.63 11.16 19.49
C PRO A 175 -7.41 9.82 20.24
N GLY A 176 -7.46 8.68 19.54
CA GLY A 176 -7.16 7.35 20.07
C GLY A 176 -5.67 7.03 20.18
N ILE A 177 -4.78 7.92 19.73
CA ILE A 177 -3.33 7.77 19.85
C ILE A 177 -2.84 8.59 21.06
N PRO A 178 -1.90 8.09 21.89
CA PRO A 178 -1.47 8.78 23.12
C PRO A 178 -0.96 10.21 22.91
N ALA A 179 -0.25 10.43 21.81
CA ALA A 179 0.30 11.74 21.45
C ALA A 179 -0.70 12.61 20.66
N ARG A 180 -1.90 12.09 20.35
CA ARG A 180 -2.91 12.62 19.42
C ARG A 180 -2.44 12.79 17.98
N THR A 181 -1.18 13.15 17.77
CA THR A 181 -0.56 13.30 16.46
C THR A 181 0.70 12.44 16.37
N VAL A 182 0.88 11.74 15.26
CA VAL A 182 2.10 10.98 14.95
C VAL A 182 2.57 11.33 13.55
N THR A 183 3.88 11.53 13.39
CA THR A 183 4.53 11.72 12.09
C THR A 183 5.37 10.49 11.77
N LEU A 184 5.10 9.87 10.62
CA LEU A 184 5.78 8.67 10.13
C LEU A 184 6.57 9.02 8.86
N PRO A 185 7.88 9.33 8.98
CA PRO A 185 8.75 9.31 7.81
C PRO A 185 8.92 7.86 7.35
N MET A 186 8.91 7.64 6.04
CA MET A 186 9.10 6.34 5.42
C MET A 186 10.09 6.45 4.27
N GLN A 187 10.96 5.45 4.20
CA GLN A 187 11.91 5.27 3.11
C GLN A 187 11.83 3.83 2.64
N GLY A 188 12.06 3.58 1.37
CA GLY A 188 12.10 2.21 0.91
C GLY A 188 12.34 2.06 -0.58
N ARG A 189 12.22 0.82 -1.02
CA ARG A 189 12.25 0.42 -2.42
C ARG A 189 11.49 -0.89 -2.59
N VAL A 190 10.93 -1.09 -3.78
CA VAL A 190 10.18 -2.30 -4.11
C VAL A 190 10.65 -2.81 -5.46
N ARG A 191 10.83 -4.11 -5.60
CA ARG A 191 11.17 -4.78 -6.85
C ARG A 191 10.25 -5.97 -7.05
N ALA A 192 9.54 -5.97 -8.16
CA ALA A 192 8.75 -7.10 -8.63
C ALA A 192 9.45 -7.72 -9.84
N ASP A 193 9.85 -8.99 -9.73
CA ASP A 193 10.34 -9.79 -10.86
C ASP A 193 9.23 -10.78 -11.24
N LEU A 194 8.35 -10.36 -12.15
CA LEU A 194 7.23 -11.17 -12.61
C LEU A 194 7.68 -12.30 -13.54
N GLY A 195 8.92 -12.24 -14.06
CA GLY A 195 9.54 -13.32 -14.82
C GLY A 195 9.91 -14.51 -13.92
N LYS A 196 10.37 -14.22 -12.70
CA LYS A 196 10.64 -15.22 -11.66
C LYS A 196 9.47 -15.48 -10.71
N GLY A 197 8.43 -14.64 -10.77
CA GLY A 197 7.30 -14.71 -9.86
C GLY A 197 7.69 -14.38 -8.43
N SER A 198 8.48 -13.30 -8.24
CA SER A 198 8.98 -12.87 -6.94
C SER A 198 8.81 -11.36 -6.69
N LEU A 199 8.77 -10.98 -5.42
CA LEU A 199 8.66 -9.59 -4.96
C LEU A 199 9.64 -9.37 -3.80
N THR A 200 10.29 -8.22 -3.75
CA THR A 200 11.10 -7.80 -2.59
C THR A 200 10.78 -6.36 -2.25
N ALA A 201 10.75 -6.02 -0.97
CA ALA A 201 10.58 -4.68 -0.48
C ALA A 201 11.51 -4.43 0.71
N ASP A 202 12.27 -3.35 0.64
CA ASP A 202 13.05 -2.85 1.77
C ASP A 202 12.36 -1.58 2.26
N LEU A 203 12.04 -1.52 3.55
CA LEU A 203 11.36 -0.39 4.18
C LEU A 203 12.11 0.04 5.43
N ARG A 204 12.16 1.34 5.64
CA ARG A 204 12.66 1.97 6.85
C ARG A 204 11.69 3.06 7.28
N THR A 205 11.37 3.11 8.55
CA THR A 205 10.53 4.17 9.11
C THR A 205 11.03 4.56 10.49
N ARG A 206 10.60 5.73 10.95
CA ARG A 206 10.72 6.11 12.37
C ARG A 206 9.34 6.26 12.96
N PHE A 207 9.19 5.73 14.16
CA PHE A 207 7.97 5.79 14.93
C PHE A 207 8.31 6.11 16.38
N ASP A 208 7.82 7.25 16.87
CA ASP A 208 8.31 7.88 18.11
C ASP A 208 9.86 7.96 18.11
N ASP A 209 10.51 7.39 19.12
CA ASP A 209 11.97 7.36 19.28
C ASP A 209 12.61 6.09 18.67
N SER A 210 11.87 5.38 17.81
CA SER A 210 12.25 4.04 17.34
C SER A 210 12.51 4.03 15.85
N THR A 211 13.62 3.43 15.44
CA THR A 211 13.82 3.07 14.03
C THR A 211 13.28 1.66 13.80
N ILE A 212 12.55 1.50 12.70
CA ILE A 212 12.07 0.21 12.23
C ILE A 212 12.64 -0.01 10.84
N GLU A 213 13.34 -1.12 10.65
CA GLU A 213 13.84 -1.59 9.37
C GLU A 213 13.19 -2.94 9.06
N ALA A 214 12.58 -3.05 7.89
CA ALA A 214 11.89 -4.24 7.45
C ALA A 214 12.34 -4.61 6.05
N ARG A 215 12.80 -5.85 5.88
CA ARG A 215 13.01 -6.46 4.56
C ARG A 215 11.94 -7.52 4.40
N LEU A 216 11.16 -7.39 3.35
CA LEU A 216 10.06 -8.30 3.02
C LEU A 216 10.37 -8.90 1.66
N ALA A 217 10.11 -10.19 1.51
CA ALA A 217 10.18 -10.84 0.22
C ALA A 217 9.00 -11.79 0.04
N MET A 218 8.59 -11.96 -1.20
CA MET A 218 7.77 -13.08 -1.63
C MET A 218 8.57 -13.83 -2.69
N PRO A 219 9.33 -14.88 -2.31
CA PRO A 219 10.13 -15.64 -3.27
C PRO A 219 9.31 -16.30 -4.37
N THR A 220 8.10 -16.77 -4.04
CA THR A 220 7.12 -17.29 -5.01
C THR A 220 5.78 -16.58 -4.83
N LEU A 221 5.15 -16.17 -5.94
CA LEU A 221 3.83 -15.53 -5.93
C LEU A 221 2.66 -16.53 -5.98
N ALA A 222 2.88 -17.73 -6.52
CA ALA A 222 1.84 -18.76 -6.66
C ALA A 222 2.46 -20.18 -6.61
N PRO A 223 2.26 -20.94 -5.51
CA PRO A 223 1.65 -20.51 -4.25
C PRO A 223 2.51 -19.43 -3.57
N PRO A 224 1.90 -18.50 -2.79
CA PRO A 224 2.65 -17.45 -2.14
C PRO A 224 3.56 -18.02 -1.03
N SER A 225 4.82 -17.62 -1.04
CA SER A 225 5.73 -17.77 0.11
C SER A 225 6.17 -16.38 0.57
N TYR A 226 6.41 -16.21 1.86
CA TYR A 226 6.75 -14.93 2.48
C TYR A 226 8.03 -15.06 3.28
N ASP A 227 8.97 -14.15 3.08
CA ASP A 227 10.15 -14.01 3.93
C ASP A 227 10.18 -12.62 4.54
N PHE A 228 10.58 -12.51 5.81
CA PHE A 228 10.75 -11.21 6.46
C PHE A 228 11.97 -11.16 7.39
N ASP A 229 12.62 -10.00 7.44
CA ASP A 229 13.61 -9.65 8.47
C ASP A 229 13.24 -8.26 8.99
N VAL A 230 12.83 -8.18 10.25
CA VAL A 230 12.37 -6.95 10.88
C VAL A 230 13.25 -6.65 12.09
N THR A 231 13.81 -5.45 12.11
CA THR A 231 14.60 -4.92 13.23
C THR A 231 13.93 -3.67 13.78
N ILE A 232 13.76 -3.62 15.09
CA ILE A 232 13.15 -2.50 15.82
C ILE A 232 14.07 -2.11 16.97
N ASP A 233 14.38 -0.82 17.11
CA ASP A 233 15.25 -0.34 18.20
C ASP A 233 14.57 -0.48 19.57
N THR A 234 13.46 0.23 19.76
CA THR A 234 12.66 0.24 20.98
C THR A 234 11.19 0.18 20.64
N LEU A 235 10.38 -0.45 21.47
CA LEU A 235 8.93 -0.48 21.28
C LEU A 235 8.25 -0.53 22.64
N ASP A 236 7.49 0.52 22.97
CA ASP A 236 6.58 0.50 24.11
C ASP A 236 5.16 0.20 23.61
N ALA A 237 4.81 -1.09 23.61
CA ALA A 237 3.48 -1.54 23.21
C ALA A 237 2.40 -1.09 24.21
N ASP A 238 2.75 -0.82 25.47
CA ASP A 238 1.79 -0.38 26.49
C ASP A 238 1.24 1.01 26.18
N ARG A 239 2.01 1.86 25.48
CA ARG A 239 1.52 3.17 25.03
C ARG A 239 0.35 3.03 24.07
N TYR A 240 0.29 1.97 23.26
CA TYR A 240 -0.70 1.83 22.20
C TYR A 240 -1.80 0.81 22.49
N ARG A 241 -1.79 0.21 23.68
CA ARG A 241 -2.94 -0.55 24.16
C ARG A 241 -4.04 0.45 24.51
N SER A 242 -5.07 0.56 23.69
CA SER A 242 -6.24 1.38 24.02
C SER A 242 -6.73 1.01 25.42
N THR A 243 -6.72 1.97 26.34
CA THR A 243 -7.69 1.97 27.41
C THR A 243 -9.03 2.17 26.73
N ALA A 244 -9.82 1.11 26.59
CA ALA A 244 -11.21 1.24 26.16
C ALA A 244 -11.84 2.39 26.96
N PRO A 245 -12.59 3.31 26.33
CA PRO A 245 -13.18 4.43 27.05
C PRO A 245 -14.10 3.87 28.14
N THR A 246 -13.75 4.13 29.40
CA THR A 246 -14.64 3.98 30.54
C THR A 246 -15.76 5.00 30.40
N GLY A 247 -16.79 4.63 29.65
CA GLY A 247 -17.86 5.53 29.27
C GLY A 247 -18.94 4.88 28.40
N ALA A 248 -19.21 3.59 28.62
CA ALA A 248 -20.45 2.96 28.20
C ALA A 248 -20.85 2.01 29.32
N THR A 249 -21.95 2.34 29.99
CA THR A 249 -22.67 1.46 30.90
C THR A 249 -22.93 0.12 30.21
N ALA A 250 -22.15 -0.89 30.56
CA ALA A 250 -22.42 -2.28 30.23
C ALA A 250 -23.58 -2.76 31.10
N SER A 251 -24.81 -2.41 30.71
CA SER A 251 -25.98 -3.23 31.01
C SER A 251 -26.18 -4.15 29.81
N GLY A 252 -25.87 -5.44 30.01
CA GLY A 252 -25.90 -6.44 28.96
C GLY A 252 -25.13 -7.67 29.39
N SER A 253 -25.78 -8.48 30.22
CA SER A 253 -25.46 -9.84 30.65
C SER A 253 -24.23 -10.49 30.01
N ALA A 254 -23.19 -10.71 30.82
CA ALA A 254 -22.21 -11.75 30.55
C ALA A 254 -22.94 -13.10 30.40
N PRO A 255 -22.80 -13.82 29.26
CA PRO A 255 -22.98 -15.24 29.30
C PRO A 255 -21.78 -15.80 30.04
N ALA A 256 -22.04 -16.41 31.20
CA ALA A 256 -21.08 -17.27 31.88
C ALA A 256 -20.47 -18.23 30.85
N ALA A 257 -19.13 -18.30 30.86
CA ALA A 257 -18.38 -19.31 30.13
C ALA A 257 -18.82 -20.71 30.61
N THR A 258 -19.75 -21.29 29.87
CA THR A 258 -20.04 -22.71 29.89
C THR A 258 -19.12 -23.35 28.87
N GLY A 259 -18.42 -24.41 29.31
CA GLY A 259 -17.42 -25.10 28.52
C GLY A 259 -17.93 -25.48 27.13
N SER A 260 -17.23 -25.00 26.12
CA SER A 260 -17.07 -25.69 24.85
C SER A 260 -15.66 -25.39 24.39
N GLU A 261 -14.89 -26.47 24.26
CA GLU A 261 -13.55 -26.53 23.71
C GLU A 261 -13.63 -26.03 22.26
N SER A 262 -13.62 -24.71 22.05
CA SER A 262 -13.53 -24.14 20.71
C SER A 262 -12.12 -24.43 20.21
N THR A 263 -11.99 -25.53 19.46
CA THR A 263 -10.80 -25.83 18.69
C THR A 263 -10.43 -24.59 17.90
N ILE A 264 -9.26 -24.02 18.23
CA ILE A 264 -8.70 -22.87 17.53
C ILE A 264 -8.68 -23.21 16.04
N ASP A 265 -9.28 -22.36 15.22
CA ASP A 265 -9.27 -22.57 13.77
C ASP A 265 -7.86 -22.31 13.23
N LEU A 266 -7.14 -23.40 12.93
CA LEU A 266 -5.79 -23.38 12.39
C LEU A 266 -5.77 -23.51 10.85
N SER A 267 -6.92 -23.38 10.18
CA SER A 267 -7.03 -23.57 8.74
C SER A 267 -6.14 -22.60 7.96
N ALA A 268 -5.96 -21.37 8.46
CA ALA A 268 -5.06 -20.38 7.86
C ALA A 268 -3.58 -20.83 7.81
N LEU A 269 -3.13 -21.72 8.69
CA LEU A 269 -1.75 -22.21 8.70
C LEU A 269 -1.46 -23.23 7.59
N LYS A 270 -2.49 -23.83 6.98
CA LYS A 270 -2.31 -24.85 5.94
C LYS A 270 -1.77 -24.26 4.64
N ASP A 271 -2.22 -23.05 4.32
CA ASP A 271 -1.83 -22.34 3.11
C ASP A 271 -0.67 -21.36 3.36
N LEU A 272 -0.34 -21.10 4.63
CA LEU A 272 0.73 -20.20 5.01
C LEU A 272 2.11 -20.84 4.80
N ARG A 273 2.92 -20.18 3.96
CA ARG A 273 4.36 -20.41 3.86
C ARG A 273 5.08 -19.13 4.21
N ALA A 274 5.62 -19.05 5.42
CA ALA A 274 6.31 -17.86 5.90
C ALA A 274 7.58 -18.23 6.66
N SER A 275 8.68 -17.53 6.41
CA SER A 275 9.90 -17.62 7.22
C SER A 275 10.37 -16.23 7.59
N GLY A 276 11.03 -16.08 8.74
CA GLY A 276 11.59 -14.78 9.05
C GLY A 276 12.18 -14.61 10.44
N HIS A 277 12.80 -13.45 10.61
CA HIS A 277 13.45 -13.04 11.84
C HIS A 277 12.87 -11.71 12.32
N LEU A 278 12.61 -11.62 13.62
CA LEU A 278 12.19 -10.41 14.31
C LEU A 278 13.18 -10.11 15.44
N ARG A 279 13.80 -8.94 15.37
CA ARG A 279 14.73 -8.44 16.38
C ARG A 279 14.21 -7.15 16.99
N ILE A 280 14.11 -7.09 18.32
CA ILE A 280 13.72 -5.88 19.04
C ILE A 280 14.75 -5.58 20.13
N GLY A 281 15.37 -4.40 20.10
CA GLY A 281 16.39 -4.00 21.06
C GLY A 281 15.83 -3.87 22.49
N ALA A 282 14.73 -3.14 22.65
CA ALA A 282 13.99 -3.04 23.91
C ALA A 282 12.48 -3.11 23.64
N LEU A 283 11.78 -4.00 24.35
CA LEU A 283 10.33 -4.16 24.26
C LEU A 283 9.71 -4.00 25.63
N LYS A 284 8.71 -3.13 25.74
CA LYS A 284 7.84 -3.05 26.91
C LYS A 284 6.41 -3.46 26.52
N VAL A 285 5.89 -4.48 27.19
CA VAL A 285 4.54 -5.01 26.94
C VAL A 285 3.96 -5.60 28.22
N GLY A 286 2.75 -5.20 28.59
CA GLY A 286 2.08 -5.62 29.82
C GLY A 286 2.86 -5.28 31.09
N ASN A 287 3.55 -4.13 31.12
CA ASN A 287 4.53 -3.74 32.15
C ASN A 287 5.78 -4.65 32.26
N VAL A 288 5.92 -5.66 31.39
CA VAL A 288 7.11 -6.50 31.29
C VAL A 288 8.13 -5.82 30.39
N ARG A 289 9.40 -5.77 30.85
CA ARG A 289 10.53 -5.23 30.07
C ARG A 289 11.41 -6.35 29.58
N LEU A 290 11.50 -6.47 28.26
CA LEU A 290 12.34 -7.41 27.54
C LEU A 290 13.47 -6.64 26.85
N SER A 291 14.68 -7.18 26.86
CA SER A 291 15.82 -6.63 26.11
C SER A 291 16.32 -7.65 25.09
N GLN A 292 16.81 -7.20 23.94
CA GLN A 292 17.44 -8.04 22.92
C GLN A 292 16.55 -9.23 22.53
N LEU A 293 15.28 -8.96 22.23
CA LEU A 293 14.37 -9.97 21.73
C LEU A 293 14.84 -10.41 20.34
N ASP A 294 15.06 -11.70 20.17
CA ASP A 294 15.37 -12.35 18.90
C ASP A 294 14.41 -13.52 18.72
N LEU A 295 13.64 -13.49 17.63
CA LEU A 295 12.63 -14.49 17.32
C LEU A 295 12.80 -14.94 15.87
N THR A 296 12.85 -16.26 15.68
CA THR A 296 12.81 -16.88 14.35
C THR A 296 11.48 -17.58 14.16
N LEU A 297 10.78 -17.28 13.07
CA LEU A 297 9.51 -17.88 12.68
C LEU A 297 9.70 -18.75 11.44
N ASN A 298 9.13 -19.94 11.46
CA ASN A 298 8.97 -20.80 10.29
C ASN A 298 7.56 -21.37 10.28
N ALA A 299 6.81 -21.12 9.21
CA ALA A 299 5.48 -21.65 9.01
C ALA A 299 5.38 -22.28 7.61
N ALA A 300 4.98 -23.54 7.54
CA ALA A 300 4.74 -24.26 6.30
C ALA A 300 3.85 -25.48 6.55
N ASP A 301 2.97 -25.79 5.59
CA ASP A 301 2.20 -27.03 5.53
C ASP A 301 1.42 -27.35 6.82
N GLY A 302 0.78 -26.33 7.40
CA GLY A 302 0.00 -26.46 8.64
C GLY A 302 0.85 -26.52 9.91
N LYS A 303 2.16 -26.32 9.84
CA LYS A 303 3.05 -26.24 11.00
C LYS A 303 3.59 -24.83 11.15
N LEU A 304 3.61 -24.33 12.37
CA LEU A 304 4.24 -23.07 12.76
C LEU A 304 5.22 -23.35 13.89
N GLN A 305 6.46 -22.90 13.75
CA GLN A 305 7.51 -23.02 14.75
C GLN A 305 8.13 -21.65 15.00
N LEU A 306 8.25 -21.31 16.27
CA LEU A 306 8.97 -20.15 16.78
C LEU A 306 10.15 -20.68 17.58
N ASP A 307 11.32 -20.75 16.96
CA ASP A 307 12.52 -21.32 17.56
C ASP A 307 13.79 -20.78 16.88
N PRO A 308 14.69 -20.10 17.62
CA PRO A 308 14.56 -19.74 19.04
C PRO A 308 13.72 -18.48 19.26
N ILE A 309 13.20 -18.31 20.47
CA ILE A 309 12.76 -17.04 21.06
C ILE A 309 13.71 -16.72 22.20
N LYS A 310 14.55 -15.70 22.06
CA LYS A 310 15.52 -15.28 23.08
C LYS A 310 15.23 -13.87 23.53
N ALA A 311 15.31 -13.58 24.82
CA ALA A 311 15.29 -12.23 25.35
C ALA A 311 15.99 -12.15 26.72
N GLY A 312 16.49 -10.98 27.07
CA GLY A 312 16.82 -10.61 28.44
C GLY A 312 15.56 -10.24 29.22
N LEU A 313 15.50 -10.66 30.49
CA LEU A 313 14.35 -10.42 31.37
C LEU A 313 14.85 -10.15 32.79
N TYR A 314 14.69 -8.90 33.27
CA TYR A 314 15.06 -8.45 34.63
C TYR A 314 16.44 -8.95 35.11
N GLY A 315 17.48 -8.69 34.32
CA GLY A 315 18.87 -9.11 34.64
C GLY A 315 19.18 -10.59 34.36
N GLY A 316 18.17 -11.40 34.09
CA GLY A 316 18.31 -12.78 33.63
C GLY A 316 18.13 -12.93 32.12
N SER A 317 18.06 -14.19 31.67
CA SER A 317 17.75 -14.55 30.28
C SER A 317 16.55 -15.49 30.19
N MET A 318 15.81 -15.34 29.10
CA MET A 318 14.68 -16.16 28.71
C MET A 318 14.99 -16.78 27.34
N GLN A 319 14.81 -18.09 27.26
CA GLN A 319 14.82 -18.84 26.01
C GLN A 319 13.52 -19.62 25.92
N ALA A 320 12.79 -19.47 24.83
CA ALA A 320 11.57 -20.21 24.58
C ALA A 320 11.56 -20.78 23.16
N ALA A 321 10.82 -21.86 22.98
CA ALA A 321 10.46 -22.40 21.70
C ALA A 321 8.97 -22.72 21.73
N ALA A 322 8.23 -22.28 20.71
CA ALA A 322 6.81 -22.57 20.57
C ALA A 322 6.56 -23.26 19.23
N GLY A 323 5.57 -24.15 19.19
CA GLY A 323 5.19 -24.86 17.98
C GLY A 323 3.70 -25.17 17.96
N VAL A 324 3.10 -25.03 16.79
CA VAL A 324 1.70 -25.37 16.50
C VAL A 324 1.67 -26.30 15.30
N ASP A 325 0.92 -27.40 15.39
CA ASP A 325 0.69 -28.35 14.30
C ASP A 325 -0.82 -28.46 14.07
N ALA A 326 -1.30 -27.80 13.01
CA ALA A 326 -2.71 -27.78 12.60
C ALA A 326 -3.21 -29.15 12.13
N ASN A 327 -2.33 -30.04 11.69
CA ASN A 327 -2.71 -31.37 11.24
C ASN A 327 -3.02 -32.30 12.41
N ARG A 328 -2.42 -32.03 13.58
CA ARG A 328 -2.63 -32.79 14.83
C ARG A 328 -3.40 -32.00 15.88
N ASN A 329 -3.76 -30.75 15.59
CA ASN A 329 -4.28 -29.77 16.53
C ASN A 329 -3.45 -29.73 17.84
N ALA A 330 -2.13 -29.73 17.69
CA ALA A 330 -1.19 -29.88 18.80
C ALA A 330 -0.37 -28.60 19.00
N TYR A 331 -0.13 -28.27 20.27
CA TYR A 331 0.62 -27.08 20.69
C TYR A 331 1.77 -27.52 21.59
N ARG A 332 2.95 -26.91 21.41
CA ARG A 332 4.12 -27.13 22.26
C ARG A 332 4.68 -25.78 22.66
N LEU A 333 5.00 -25.65 23.93
CA LEU A 333 5.72 -24.51 24.46
C LEU A 333 6.79 -25.04 25.41
N LYS A 334 8.04 -24.70 25.14
CA LYS A 334 9.17 -24.98 26.03
C LYS A 334 9.79 -23.65 26.39
N THR A 335 9.87 -23.37 27.69
CA THR A 335 10.45 -22.13 28.20
C THR A 335 11.52 -22.46 29.22
N THR A 336 12.64 -21.76 29.17
CA THR A 336 13.74 -21.85 30.11
C THR A 336 14.09 -20.43 30.55
N LEU A 337 14.00 -20.18 31.85
CA LEU A 337 14.39 -18.92 32.46
C LEU A 337 15.64 -19.17 33.30
N SER A 338 16.56 -18.20 33.30
CA SER A 338 17.80 -18.30 34.07
C SER A 338 18.15 -16.95 34.67
N GLY A 339 18.32 -16.92 35.99
CA GLY A 339 18.78 -15.73 36.72
C GLY A 339 17.81 -14.56 36.77
N VAL A 340 16.50 -14.78 36.58
CA VAL A 340 15.49 -13.71 36.61
C VAL A 340 15.22 -13.29 38.05
N GLN A 341 15.45 -12.02 38.36
CA GLN A 341 15.17 -11.44 39.67
C GLN A 341 13.87 -10.63 39.58
N VAL A 342 12.83 -11.09 40.28
CA VAL A 342 11.58 -10.33 40.45
C VAL A 342 11.63 -9.73 41.84
N GLY A 343 11.76 -8.41 41.91
CA GLY A 343 11.75 -7.63 43.16
C GLY A 343 10.39 -7.02 43.42
#